data_AF-A0AAN5Z0R0-F1
#
_entry.id   AF-A0AAN5Z0R0-F1
#
_cell.length_a   1.000
_cell.length_b   1.000
_cell.length_c   1.000
_cell.angle_alpha   90.00
_cell.angle_beta   90.00
_cell.angle_gamma   90.00
#
_symmetry.space_group_name_H-M   'P 1'
#
loop_
_entity.id
_entity.type
_entity.pdbx_description
1 polymer ?
#
loop_
_entity_poly.entity_id
_entity_poly.type
_entity_poly.pdbx_seq_one_letter_code
_entity_poly.pdbx_strand_id
1 'polypeptide(L)'
;MGRKQRKTGGIKFFVLSSRPGEEILEQLGKIPQITISTDLERDKIIAEKIVETRLAPLTADTKQLVVERLSSLTQGSAIWTTMTVETIAALKIRAPGRMKKPVLSMRWTGTGGPKHGSYGVEILGVARRRLSILELTWAVALGVADPDISTVAEVAELVDTQGIMALIQPFIASTDFKDFKKRQITVVHESAKEFILNELALSRPRLQDVGKLRAEGRAADSLISLRLENNIFDICVRYLLLDEINNLPLFSEEQMAIEELTQNLDLFTDDDDAAAYTTDCSWENWEEGMIRYDPADRGFGECVTAEPLPDLRNIEKLCQANSTRLHNWTSQDSRPDCIVQARFEFDGSLYDPLSIASLYGSEELLFEMLEKSEFESDEFLPNTALVAVDQILQWGDLCRLRMLFFGRETGRYLQNLKFFRLIIDLWRFSNRNYRQNWDIAFGIINDIPDILIRKEWGNKLLCLAAS
;
A
#
# COMPACT_ATOMS: atom_id res chain seq x y z
N MET A 1 -21.85 7.42 -1.59
CA MET A 1 -22.52 6.25 -0.97
C MET A 1 -24.04 6.43 -1.03
N GLY A 2 -24.73 5.63 -1.84
CA GLY A 2 -26.20 5.67 -1.94
C GLY A 2 -26.87 4.67 -1.00
N ARG A 3 -27.66 5.14 -0.04
CA ARG A 3 -28.59 4.29 0.71
C ARG A 3 -29.94 4.25 -0.03
N LYS A 4 -30.33 3.08 -0.55
CA LYS A 4 -31.71 2.80 -0.94
C LYS A 4 -32.54 2.57 0.33
N GLN A 5 -33.63 3.32 0.51
CA GLN A 5 -34.75 2.84 1.31
C GLN A 5 -36.11 3.12 0.68
N ARG A 6 -36.93 2.06 0.77
CA ARG A 6 -38.39 1.88 0.75
C ARG A 6 -39.26 2.71 -0.20
N LYS A 7 -40.01 1.96 -1.03
CA LYS A 7 -41.14 2.44 -1.85
C LYS A 7 -42.25 2.99 -0.95
N THR A 8 -42.38 4.31 -0.92
CA THR A 8 -43.64 5.02 -0.65
C THR A 8 -43.80 6.07 -1.75
N GLY A 9 -44.97 6.14 -2.38
CA GLY A 9 -45.27 7.04 -3.50
C GLY A 9 -45.29 8.52 -3.09
N GLY A 10 -44.10 9.10 -2.95
CA GLY A 10 -43.88 10.52 -2.67
C GLY A 10 -42.67 11.02 -3.46
N ILE A 11 -42.70 12.30 -3.85
CA ILE A 11 -41.69 12.97 -4.66
C ILE A 11 -40.29 12.73 -4.05
N LYS A 12 -39.36 12.22 -4.86
CA LYS A 12 -37.96 12.00 -4.45
C LYS A 12 -37.18 13.30 -4.65
N PHE A 13 -36.80 13.94 -3.55
CA PHE A 13 -35.86 15.05 -3.57
C PHE A 13 -34.44 14.49 -3.48
N PHE A 14 -33.61 14.82 -4.47
CA PHE A 14 -32.18 14.54 -4.43
C PHE A 14 -31.48 15.83 -4.02
N VAL A 15 -30.90 15.85 -2.82
CA VAL A 15 -30.05 16.94 -2.34
C VAL A 15 -28.61 16.53 -2.60
N LEU A 16 -27.91 17.30 -3.44
CA LEU A 16 -26.50 17.13 -3.71
C LEU A 16 -25.73 18.20 -2.94
N SER A 17 -24.65 17.81 -2.26
CA SER A 17 -23.71 18.71 -1.62
C SER A 17 -22.35 18.48 -2.26
N SER A 18 -21.74 19.54 -2.78
CA SER A 18 -20.43 19.51 -3.42
C SER A 18 -19.64 20.77 -3.05
N ARG A 19 -18.31 20.68 -3.12
CA ARG A 19 -17.47 21.89 -3.18
C ARG A 19 -17.70 22.59 -4.53
N PRO A 20 -17.56 23.92 -4.61
CA PRO A 20 -17.70 24.63 -5.87
C PRO A 20 -16.59 24.17 -6.83
N GLY A 21 -17.00 23.53 -7.92
CA GLY A 21 -16.14 23.19 -9.06
C GLY A 21 -16.86 23.62 -10.33
N GLU A 22 -16.17 24.30 -11.25
CA GLU A 22 -16.77 24.85 -12.47
C GLU A 22 -17.50 23.76 -13.27
N GLU A 23 -16.90 22.59 -13.42
CA GLU A 23 -17.50 21.42 -14.09
C GLU A 23 -18.81 20.94 -13.44
N ILE A 24 -18.89 20.96 -12.11
CA ILE A 24 -20.10 20.54 -11.37
C ILE A 24 -21.18 21.60 -11.51
N LEU A 25 -20.82 22.88 -11.45
CA LEU A 25 -21.76 24.00 -11.59
C LEU A 25 -22.32 24.08 -13.01
N GLU A 26 -21.50 23.81 -14.03
CA GLU A 26 -21.94 23.72 -15.43
C GLU A 26 -22.91 22.55 -15.64
N GLN A 27 -22.62 21.37 -15.07
CA GLN A 27 -23.49 20.20 -15.18
C GLN A 27 -24.81 20.34 -14.39
N LEU A 28 -24.82 21.07 -13.27
CA LEU A 28 -26.01 21.29 -12.45
C LEU A 28 -26.97 22.35 -13.03
N GLY A 29 -26.53 23.18 -13.98
CA GLY A 29 -27.38 24.09 -14.73
C GLY A 29 -28.28 25.00 -13.85
N LYS A 30 -29.60 25.03 -14.13
CA LYS A 30 -30.60 25.90 -13.47
C LYS A 30 -31.26 25.31 -12.21
N ILE A 31 -30.68 24.26 -11.61
CA ILE A 31 -31.23 23.68 -10.38
C ILE A 31 -31.13 24.73 -9.25
N PRO A 32 -32.14 24.89 -8.36
CA PRO A 32 -32.04 25.77 -7.20
C PRO A 32 -30.84 25.42 -6.32
N GLN A 33 -29.97 26.39 -6.07
CA GLN A 33 -28.73 26.21 -5.31
C GLN A 33 -28.80 27.00 -4.00
N ILE A 34 -28.23 26.43 -2.94
CA ILE A 34 -28.02 27.11 -1.67
C ILE A 34 -26.51 27.21 -1.48
N THR A 35 -25.97 28.42 -1.55
CA THR A 35 -24.55 28.67 -1.34
C THR A 35 -24.31 28.96 0.14
N ILE A 36 -23.49 28.13 0.78
CA ILE A 36 -23.03 28.35 2.15
C ILE A 36 -21.66 29.03 2.10
N SER A 37 -21.63 30.34 2.35
CA SER A 37 -20.39 31.13 2.41
C SER A 37 -19.86 31.26 3.85
N THR A 38 -18.63 31.73 3.97
CA THR A 38 -18.01 32.14 5.23
C THR A 38 -18.74 33.37 5.80
N ASP A 39 -19.06 33.35 7.09
CA ASP A 39 -19.76 34.44 7.77
C ASP A 39 -19.14 34.62 9.16
N LEU A 40 -18.41 35.72 9.36
CA LEU A 40 -17.60 35.93 10.55
C LEU A 40 -18.43 35.95 11.84
N GLU A 41 -19.66 36.47 11.81
CA GLU A 41 -20.52 36.54 12.99
C GLU A 41 -21.09 35.16 13.32
N ARG A 42 -21.60 34.43 12.32
CA ARG A 42 -22.05 33.04 12.49
C ARG A 42 -20.92 32.17 13.01
N ASP A 43 -19.73 32.29 12.41
CA ASP A 43 -18.59 31.44 12.71
C ASP A 43 -18.02 31.74 14.12
N LYS A 44 -18.08 33.01 14.55
CA LYS A 44 -17.80 33.41 15.94
C LYS A 44 -18.80 32.78 16.92
N ILE A 45 -20.10 32.85 16.64
CA ILE A 45 -21.14 32.23 17.50
C ILE A 45 -20.94 30.71 17.61
N ILE A 46 -20.59 30.05 16.50
CA ILE A 46 -20.28 28.62 16.48
C ILE A 46 -19.05 28.34 17.36
N ALA A 47 -17.97 29.11 17.22
CA ALA A 47 -16.77 28.96 18.03
C ALA A 47 -17.04 29.19 19.53
N GLU A 48 -17.77 30.25 19.89
CA GLU A 48 -18.20 30.53 21.25
C GLU A 48 -18.96 29.34 21.84
N LYS A 49 -19.96 28.83 21.11
CA LYS A 49 -20.78 27.73 21.60
C LYS A 49 -19.97 26.45 21.83
N ILE A 50 -19.06 26.13 20.90
CA ILE A 50 -18.21 24.93 21.00
C ILE A 50 -17.22 25.08 22.17
N VAL A 51 -16.60 26.25 22.33
CA VAL A 51 -15.65 26.53 23.43
C VAL A 51 -16.34 26.49 24.79
N GLU A 52 -17.51 27.09 24.94
CA GLU A 52 -18.28 27.05 26.19
C GLU A 52 -18.63 25.62 26.58
N THR A 53 -19.08 24.83 25.62
CA THR A 53 -19.55 23.46 25.85
C THR A 53 -18.41 22.50 26.15
N ARG A 54 -17.30 22.59 25.41
CA ARG A 54 -16.19 21.62 25.47
C ARG A 54 -15.03 22.03 26.37
N LEU A 55 -14.86 23.33 26.65
CA LEU A 55 -13.79 23.88 27.49
C LEU A 55 -14.34 24.59 28.73
N ALA A 56 -15.42 24.05 29.32
CA ALA A 56 -16.04 24.56 30.52
C ALA A 56 -15.06 24.93 31.67
N PRO A 57 -13.98 24.16 31.94
CA PRO A 57 -13.05 24.44 33.04
C PRO A 57 -12.14 25.67 32.87
N LEU A 58 -12.12 26.32 31.69
CA LEU A 58 -11.26 27.50 31.44
C LEU A 58 -11.90 28.80 31.96
N THR A 59 -11.05 29.79 32.29
CA THR A 59 -11.51 31.13 32.67
C THR A 59 -12.13 31.88 31.48
N ALA A 60 -12.98 32.86 31.74
CA ALA A 60 -13.66 33.65 30.71
C ALA A 60 -12.67 34.31 29.74
N ASP A 61 -11.61 34.95 30.27
CA ASP A 61 -10.57 35.60 29.46
C ASP A 61 -9.85 34.60 28.52
N THR A 62 -9.62 33.39 29.01
CA THR A 62 -8.96 32.33 28.23
C THR A 62 -9.90 31.79 27.14
N LYS A 63 -11.20 31.66 27.44
CA LYS A 63 -12.21 31.25 26.45
C LYS A 63 -12.35 32.29 25.34
N GLN A 64 -12.41 33.58 25.69
CA GLN A 64 -12.49 34.67 24.71
C GLN A 64 -11.26 34.69 23.80
N LEU A 65 -10.06 34.53 24.37
CA LEU A 65 -8.82 34.42 23.59
C LEU A 65 -8.87 33.27 22.58
N VAL A 66 -9.40 32.11 22.98
CA VAL A 66 -9.54 30.94 22.10
C VAL A 66 -10.55 31.22 20.99
N VAL A 67 -11.70 31.83 21.29
CA VAL A 67 -12.73 32.18 20.30
C VAL A 67 -12.17 33.13 19.23
N GLU A 68 -11.53 34.24 19.63
CA GLU A 68 -10.96 35.22 18.69
C GLU A 68 -9.90 34.60 17.77
N ARG A 69 -9.11 33.67 18.31
CA ARG A 69 -8.09 32.94 17.54
C ARG A 69 -8.70 31.90 16.61
N LEU A 70 -9.73 31.19 17.03
CA LEU A 70 -10.41 30.21 16.17
C LEU A 70 -11.10 30.91 15.00
N SER A 71 -11.81 32.00 15.24
CA SER A 71 -12.45 32.77 14.17
C SER A 71 -11.44 33.31 13.16
N SER A 72 -10.26 33.78 13.60
CA SER A 72 -9.24 34.26 12.67
C SER A 72 -8.50 33.14 11.91
N LEU A 73 -8.19 32.01 12.56
CA LEU A 73 -7.39 30.94 11.96
C LEU A 73 -8.18 29.95 11.12
N THR A 74 -9.45 29.70 11.48
CA THR A 74 -10.26 28.67 10.81
C THR A 74 -11.04 29.20 9.61
N GLN A 75 -11.05 30.53 9.40
CA GLN A 75 -11.72 31.21 8.29
C GLN A 75 -13.13 30.68 7.99
N GLY A 76 -13.88 30.36 9.06
CA GLY A 76 -15.25 29.85 8.95
C GLY A 76 -15.42 28.35 8.77
N SER A 77 -14.34 27.57 8.88
CA SER A 77 -14.43 26.10 8.89
C SER A 77 -14.79 25.57 10.27
N ALA A 78 -16.08 25.24 10.45
CA ALA A 78 -16.58 24.62 11.67
C ALA A 78 -15.87 23.30 12.03
N ILE A 79 -15.35 22.58 11.02
CA ILE A 79 -14.58 21.34 11.22
C ILE A 79 -13.25 21.67 11.91
N TRP A 80 -12.49 22.64 11.39
CA TRP A 80 -11.23 23.08 12.00
C TRP A 80 -11.45 23.70 13.38
N THR A 81 -12.55 24.44 13.59
CA THR A 81 -12.93 24.97 14.90
C THR A 81 -13.14 23.83 15.90
N THR A 82 -13.94 22.82 15.52
CA THR A 82 -14.25 21.67 16.37
C THR A 82 -12.99 20.87 16.69
N MET A 83 -12.20 20.51 15.68
CA MET A 83 -10.95 19.74 15.85
C MET A 83 -9.96 20.46 16.79
N THR A 84 -9.81 21.77 16.65
CA THR A 84 -8.89 22.55 17.50
C THR A 84 -9.36 22.57 18.94
N VAL A 85 -10.66 22.79 19.18
CA VAL A 85 -11.22 22.81 20.54
C VAL A 85 -11.13 21.43 21.21
N GLU A 86 -11.44 20.36 20.49
CA GLU A 86 -11.30 18.99 20.98
C GLU A 86 -9.84 18.65 21.32
N THR A 87 -8.90 19.12 20.51
CA THR A 87 -7.46 18.98 20.78
C THR A 87 -7.06 19.70 22.08
N ILE A 88 -7.53 20.93 22.30
CA ILE A 88 -7.26 21.69 23.53
C ILE A 88 -7.83 20.95 24.76
N ALA A 89 -9.05 20.41 24.63
CA ALA A 89 -9.73 19.67 25.69
C ALA A 89 -8.98 18.38 26.05
N ALA A 90 -8.66 17.55 25.04
CA ALA A 90 -7.94 16.29 25.20
C ALA A 90 -6.57 16.50 25.86
N LEU A 91 -5.85 17.55 25.45
CA LEU A 91 -4.52 17.89 25.98
C LEU A 91 -4.55 18.63 27.32
N LYS A 92 -5.75 18.96 27.84
CA LYS A 92 -5.94 19.74 29.07
C LYS A 92 -5.08 21.01 29.07
N ILE A 93 -4.94 21.68 27.92
CA ILE A 93 -4.14 22.90 27.83
C ILE A 93 -4.87 23.99 28.62
N ARG A 94 -4.21 24.51 29.65
CA ARG A 94 -4.73 25.60 30.50
C ARG A 94 -3.88 26.86 30.44
N ALA A 95 -2.63 26.74 29.98
CA ALA A 95 -1.68 27.83 29.95
C ALA A 95 -1.99 28.79 28.77
N PRO A 96 -2.28 30.09 29.02
CA PRO A 96 -2.61 31.05 27.97
C PRO A 96 -1.50 31.19 26.92
N GLY A 97 -0.23 31.07 27.33
CA GLY A 97 0.92 31.12 26.43
C GLY A 97 0.94 30.00 25.38
N ARG A 98 0.42 28.81 25.71
CA ARG A 98 0.29 27.69 24.74
C ARG A 98 -0.92 27.86 23.81
N MET A 99 -1.93 28.64 24.22
CA MET A 99 -3.10 28.95 23.41
C MET A 99 -2.87 30.10 22.42
N LYS A 100 -1.81 30.89 22.61
CA LYS A 100 -1.42 31.96 21.68
C LYS A 100 -0.80 31.44 20.38
N LYS A 101 -0.37 30.19 20.33
CA LYS A 101 0.19 29.55 19.13
C LYS A 101 -0.86 28.64 18.49
N PRO A 102 -0.87 28.49 17.15
CA PRO A 102 -1.77 27.54 16.49
C PRO A 102 -1.50 26.13 17.01
N VAL A 103 -2.42 25.62 17.83
CA VAL A 103 -2.27 24.36 18.60
C VAL A 103 -2.03 23.17 17.67
N LEU A 104 -2.63 23.19 16.48
CA LEU A 104 -2.43 22.20 15.43
C LEU A 104 -1.02 22.29 14.83
N SER A 105 -0.59 23.46 14.33
CA SER A 105 0.78 23.59 13.77
C SER A 105 1.87 23.29 14.81
N MET A 106 1.71 23.70 16.08
CA MET A 106 2.74 23.50 17.11
C MET A 106 3.01 22.02 17.45
N ARG A 107 2.03 21.13 17.33
CA ARG A 107 2.19 19.69 17.65
C ARG A 107 2.74 18.89 16.47
N TRP A 108 2.47 19.32 15.25
CA TRP A 108 2.63 18.50 14.05
C TRP A 108 3.71 19.00 13.07
N THR A 109 4.05 20.29 13.09
CA THR A 109 5.10 20.88 12.23
C THR A 109 6.35 21.30 13.01
N GLY A 110 6.39 21.03 14.31
CA GLY A 110 7.52 21.37 15.18
C GLY A 110 8.55 20.25 15.28
N THR A 111 9.84 20.60 15.28
CA THR A 111 11.00 19.71 15.50
C THR A 111 11.01 19.00 16.88
N GLY A 112 9.98 19.18 17.70
CA GLY A 112 9.81 18.55 19.02
C GLY A 112 8.39 18.01 19.27
N GLY A 113 7.57 17.81 18.23
CA GLY A 113 6.31 17.09 18.34
C GLY A 113 6.52 15.58 18.58
N PRO A 114 5.54 14.85 19.16
CA PRO A 114 5.66 13.41 19.31
C PRO A 114 5.65 12.74 17.93
N LYS A 115 6.80 12.21 17.51
CA LYS A 115 7.01 11.56 16.19
C LYS A 115 5.91 10.54 15.86
N HIS A 116 5.46 9.77 16.85
CA HIS A 116 4.38 8.79 16.73
C HIS A 116 3.08 9.38 16.16
N GLY A 117 2.75 10.61 16.54
CA GLY A 117 1.57 11.28 16.03
C GLY A 117 1.71 11.48 14.54
N SER A 118 2.76 12.17 14.10
CA SER A 118 2.89 12.60 12.70
C SER A 118 2.84 11.42 11.75
N TYR A 119 3.53 10.32 12.08
CA TYR A 119 3.43 9.06 11.33
C TYR A 119 1.99 8.55 11.23
N GLY A 120 1.25 8.52 12.34
CA GLY A 120 -0.13 8.02 12.33
C GLY A 120 -1.04 8.85 11.44
N VAL A 121 -0.87 10.18 11.45
CA VAL A 121 -1.65 11.09 10.61
C VAL A 121 -1.23 11.00 9.13
N GLU A 122 0.06 10.87 8.85
CA GLU A 122 0.60 10.66 7.49
C GLU A 122 0.09 9.36 6.87
N ILE A 123 0.16 8.25 7.63
CA ILE A 123 -0.36 6.94 7.21
C ILE A 123 -1.85 7.06 6.88
N LEU A 124 -2.63 7.71 7.73
CA LEU A 124 -4.07 7.94 7.49
C LEU A 124 -4.36 8.83 6.30
N GLY A 125 -3.50 9.81 6.02
CA GLY A 125 -3.66 10.73 4.88
C GLY A 125 -3.54 10.04 3.53
N VAL A 126 -2.70 9.00 3.44
CA VAL A 126 -2.43 8.26 2.20
C VAL A 126 -3.22 6.96 2.10
N ALA A 127 -3.60 6.36 3.24
CA ALA A 127 -4.34 5.11 3.27
C ALA A 127 -5.59 5.18 2.36
N ARG A 128 -5.63 4.29 1.36
CA ARG A 128 -6.76 4.18 0.41
C ARG A 128 -7.90 3.32 0.96
N ARG A 129 -7.66 2.61 2.06
CA ARG A 129 -8.63 1.77 2.78
C ARG A 129 -8.80 2.25 4.21
N ARG A 130 -9.88 1.81 4.85
CA ARG A 130 -10.04 1.97 6.30
C ARG A 130 -9.03 1.08 7.03
N LEU A 131 -8.40 1.65 8.05
CA LEU A 131 -7.45 0.94 8.90
C LEU A 131 -8.09 0.56 10.23
N SER A 132 -7.63 -0.53 10.85
CA SER A 132 -7.90 -0.82 12.25
C SER A 132 -7.04 0.08 13.15
N ILE A 133 -7.42 0.21 14.43
CA ILE A 133 -6.57 0.94 15.40
C ILE A 133 -5.27 0.19 15.60
N LEU A 134 -5.34 -1.14 15.59
CA LEU A 134 -4.18 -2.00 15.77
C LEU A 134 -3.21 -1.88 14.58
N GLU A 135 -3.66 -2.10 13.33
CA GLU A 135 -2.93 -1.86 12.06
C GLU A 135 -2.16 -0.53 12.10
N LEU A 136 -2.85 0.55 12.44
CA LEU A 136 -2.25 1.88 12.47
C LEU A 136 -1.18 2.00 13.57
N THR A 137 -1.44 1.46 14.75
CA THR A 137 -0.51 1.53 15.90
C THR A 137 0.78 0.76 15.59
N TRP A 138 0.68 -0.42 15.00
CA TRP A 138 1.82 -1.22 14.57
C TRP A 138 2.63 -0.53 13.46
N ALA A 139 1.96 0.02 12.44
CA ALA A 139 2.63 0.76 11.37
C ALA A 139 3.38 1.99 11.92
N VAL A 140 2.82 2.70 12.89
CA VAL A 140 3.49 3.83 13.55
C VAL A 140 4.68 3.37 14.39
N ALA A 141 4.54 2.29 15.16
CA ALA A 141 5.61 1.74 15.98
C ALA A 141 6.81 1.37 15.09
N LEU A 142 6.57 0.66 13.98
CA LEU A 142 7.59 0.34 12.97
C LEU A 142 8.19 1.59 12.31
N GLY A 143 7.36 2.58 11.99
CA GLY A 143 7.85 3.82 11.37
C GLY A 143 8.78 4.64 12.27
N VAL A 144 8.61 4.55 13.59
CA VAL A 144 9.42 5.28 14.58
C VAL A 144 10.57 4.43 15.16
N ALA A 145 10.45 3.11 15.10
CA ALA A 145 11.45 2.15 15.58
C ALA A 145 12.84 2.44 14.99
N ASP A 146 13.86 2.23 15.83
CA ASP A 146 15.26 2.27 15.42
C ASP A 146 15.52 1.23 14.31
N PRO A 147 16.35 1.53 13.29
CA PRO A 147 16.75 0.55 12.29
C PRO A 147 17.30 -0.77 12.84
N ASP A 148 17.84 -0.78 14.06
CA ASP A 148 18.40 -1.98 14.69
C ASP A 148 17.32 -2.95 15.22
N ILE A 149 16.05 -2.52 15.31
CA ILE A 149 14.94 -3.37 15.73
C ILE A 149 14.55 -4.30 14.58
N SER A 150 14.64 -5.60 14.83
CA SER A 150 14.47 -6.66 13.83
C SER A 150 13.41 -7.69 14.22
N THR A 151 12.90 -7.68 15.45
CA THR A 151 11.90 -8.66 15.91
C THR A 151 10.54 -8.04 16.17
N VAL A 152 9.47 -8.82 15.97
CA VAL A 152 8.08 -8.46 16.31
C VAL A 152 7.94 -8.18 17.80
N ALA A 153 8.64 -8.95 18.65
CA ALA A 153 8.60 -8.76 20.10
C ALA A 153 9.12 -7.36 20.52
N GLU A 154 10.25 -6.93 19.96
CA GLU A 154 10.81 -5.59 20.21
C GLU A 154 9.90 -4.47 19.67
N VAL A 155 9.28 -4.67 18.50
CA VAL A 155 8.28 -3.73 17.96
C VAL A 155 7.06 -3.65 18.88
N ALA A 156 6.60 -4.77 19.42
CA ALA A 156 5.45 -4.83 20.32
C ALA A 156 5.65 -3.98 21.59
N GLU A 157 6.88 -3.86 22.09
CA GLU A 157 7.20 -2.98 23.23
C GLU A 157 6.98 -1.48 22.93
N LEU A 158 6.98 -1.11 21.64
CA LEU A 158 6.76 0.27 21.17
C LEU A 158 5.29 0.57 20.81
N VAL A 159 4.42 -0.45 20.80
CA VAL A 159 3.01 -0.33 20.40
C VAL A 159 2.21 0.35 21.52
N ASP A 160 1.95 1.66 21.36
CA ASP A 160 1.10 2.45 22.27
C ASP A 160 -0.21 2.87 21.61
N THR A 161 -1.20 1.98 21.65
CA THR A 161 -2.54 2.22 21.08
C THR A 161 -3.23 3.43 21.72
N GLN A 162 -3.15 3.58 23.04
CA GLN A 162 -3.86 4.65 23.74
C GLN A 162 -3.21 6.00 23.49
N GLY A 163 -1.88 6.06 23.50
CA GLY A 163 -1.11 7.25 23.16
C GLY A 163 -1.40 7.70 21.75
N ILE A 164 -1.23 6.82 20.75
CA ILE A 164 -1.48 7.16 19.34
C ILE A 164 -2.90 7.66 19.15
N MET A 165 -3.90 6.98 19.71
CA MET A 165 -5.30 7.42 19.61
C MET A 165 -5.50 8.80 20.22
N ALA A 166 -4.90 9.11 21.37
CA ALA A 166 -4.94 10.46 21.96
C ALA A 166 -4.19 11.53 21.14
N LEU A 167 -3.24 11.12 20.28
CA LEU A 167 -2.58 12.02 19.34
C LEU A 167 -3.49 12.30 18.13
N ILE A 168 -4.04 11.26 17.51
CA ILE A 168 -4.71 11.35 16.20
C ILE A 168 -6.22 11.58 16.29
N GLN A 169 -6.85 11.42 17.46
CA GLN A 169 -8.30 11.55 17.68
C GLN A 169 -8.97 12.70 16.88
N PRO A 170 -8.39 13.92 16.84
CA PRO A 170 -9.03 15.03 16.13
C PRO A 170 -9.16 14.80 14.63
N PHE A 171 -8.29 13.98 14.03
CA PHE A 171 -8.22 13.76 12.59
C PHE A 171 -9.05 12.56 12.13
N ILE A 172 -9.63 11.78 13.03
CA ILE A 172 -10.30 10.53 12.68
C ILE A 172 -11.82 10.62 12.86
N ALA A 173 -12.56 10.11 11.88
CA ALA A 173 -13.96 9.77 12.05
C ALA A 173 -14.04 8.28 12.44
N SER A 174 -14.48 7.95 13.65
CA SER A 174 -14.69 6.55 14.06
C SER A 174 -16.04 6.35 14.72
N THR A 175 -16.62 5.17 14.51
CA THR A 175 -17.96 4.79 15.01
C THR A 175 -17.96 3.65 16.03
N ASP A 176 -16.81 3.11 16.46
CA ASP A 176 -16.73 2.29 17.70
C ASP A 176 -15.30 2.17 18.27
N PHE A 177 -14.91 2.99 19.23
CA PHE A 177 -13.57 2.95 19.85
C PHE A 177 -13.30 1.74 20.76
N LYS A 178 -14.26 0.81 20.91
CA LYS A 178 -14.09 -0.37 21.76
C LYS A 178 -13.48 -1.56 21.01
N ASP A 179 -13.61 -1.58 19.68
CA ASP A 179 -13.07 -2.63 18.83
C ASP A 179 -11.82 -2.12 18.09
N PHE A 180 -10.66 -2.56 18.56
CA PHE A 180 -9.36 -2.16 18.02
C PHE A 180 -9.01 -2.85 16.70
N LYS A 181 -9.59 -4.03 16.42
CA LYS A 181 -9.32 -4.83 15.21
C LYS A 181 -10.21 -4.42 14.04
N LYS A 182 -11.35 -3.79 14.30
CA LYS A 182 -12.25 -3.35 13.24
C LYS A 182 -11.64 -2.25 12.36
N ARG A 183 -11.59 -2.50 11.06
CA ARG A 183 -11.16 -1.54 10.02
C ARG A 183 -12.17 -0.41 9.84
N GLN A 184 -12.02 0.65 10.63
CA GLN A 184 -13.01 1.73 10.70
C GLN A 184 -12.43 3.14 10.71
N ILE A 185 -11.12 3.28 10.89
CA ILE A 185 -10.48 4.60 10.96
C ILE A 185 -10.37 5.17 9.55
N THR A 186 -10.84 6.40 9.40
CA THR A 186 -10.65 7.23 8.22
C THR A 186 -10.42 8.67 8.66
N VAL A 187 -9.80 9.47 7.80
CA VAL A 187 -9.69 10.91 8.02
C VAL A 187 -11.10 11.52 8.16
N VAL A 188 -11.28 12.41 9.14
CA VAL A 188 -12.55 13.01 9.51
C VAL A 188 -13.20 13.79 8.38
N HIS A 189 -12.38 14.42 7.52
CA HIS A 189 -12.83 15.24 6.41
C HIS A 189 -11.75 15.44 5.35
N GLU A 190 -12.14 15.66 4.10
CA GLU A 190 -11.21 15.86 2.97
C GLU A 190 -10.28 17.06 3.18
N SER A 191 -10.74 18.14 3.84
CA SER A 191 -9.86 19.29 4.15
C SER A 191 -8.75 18.93 5.14
N ALA A 192 -9.00 17.98 6.04
CA ALA A 192 -7.96 17.48 6.94
C ALA A 192 -6.96 16.64 6.16
N LYS A 193 -7.43 15.82 5.20
CA LYS A 193 -6.56 15.06 4.29
C LYS A 193 -5.68 15.99 3.44
N GLU A 194 -6.25 17.03 2.84
CA GLU A 194 -5.52 18.06 2.10
C GLU A 194 -4.45 18.75 2.96
N PHE A 195 -4.77 19.07 4.22
CA PHE A 195 -3.81 19.67 5.15
C PHE A 195 -2.64 18.72 5.49
N ILE A 196 -2.94 17.43 5.69
CA ILE A 196 -1.91 16.41 5.97
C ILE A 196 -0.95 16.29 4.79
N LEU A 197 -1.49 16.19 3.58
CA LEU A 197 -0.72 16.10 2.35
C LEU A 197 0.09 17.40 2.12
N ASN A 198 -0.50 18.57 2.30
CA ASN A 198 0.13 19.82 1.87
C ASN A 198 1.05 20.48 2.91
N GLU A 199 0.70 20.44 4.19
CA GLU A 199 1.39 21.23 5.23
C GLU A 199 2.25 20.36 6.15
N LEU A 200 1.76 19.16 6.48
CA LEU A 200 2.42 18.27 7.44
C LEU A 200 3.63 17.56 6.80
N ALA A 201 3.45 17.06 5.58
CA ALA A 201 4.52 16.43 4.80
C ALA A 201 5.71 17.37 4.53
N LEU A 202 5.46 18.66 4.26
CA LEU A 202 6.52 19.65 3.96
C LEU A 202 7.37 20.04 5.18
N SER A 203 6.93 19.71 6.40
CA SER A 203 7.63 20.08 7.63
C SER A 203 8.84 19.20 7.97
N ARG A 204 9.02 18.07 7.27
CA ARG A 204 10.14 17.14 7.48
C ARG A 204 11.42 17.58 6.74
N PRO A 205 12.61 17.51 7.36
CA PRO A 205 13.88 17.83 6.69
C PRO A 205 14.11 17.04 5.38
N ARG A 206 13.71 15.76 5.33
CA ARG A 206 13.79 14.91 4.12
C ARG A 206 12.86 15.35 2.97
N LEU A 207 11.93 16.28 3.22
CA LEU A 207 10.90 16.75 2.28
C LEU A 207 10.98 18.26 1.99
N GLN A 208 11.93 18.98 2.61
CA GLN A 208 12.10 20.43 2.45
C GLN A 208 12.50 20.87 1.02
N ASP A 209 13.17 20.01 0.25
CA ASP A 209 13.52 20.31 -1.15
C ASP A 209 12.28 20.50 -2.04
N VAL A 210 11.13 19.91 -1.67
CA VAL A 210 9.86 20.07 -2.38
C VAL A 210 9.21 21.43 -2.10
N GLY A 211 9.44 22.00 -0.91
CA GLY A 211 8.98 23.36 -0.58
C GLY A 211 9.57 24.42 -1.51
N LYS A 212 10.79 24.19 -2.02
CA LYS A 212 11.41 25.04 -3.06
C LYS A 212 10.76 24.83 -4.43
N LEU A 213 10.46 23.59 -4.82
CA LEU A 213 9.80 23.27 -6.09
C LEU A 213 8.36 23.79 -6.17
N ARG A 214 7.65 23.90 -5.03
CA ARG A 214 6.31 24.50 -4.95
C ARG A 214 6.31 25.99 -5.25
N ALA A 215 7.39 26.71 -4.91
CA ALA A 215 7.55 28.11 -5.29
C ALA A 215 7.70 28.31 -6.82
N GLU A 216 7.99 27.23 -7.55
CA GLU A 216 8.21 27.22 -9.01
C GLU A 216 6.99 26.71 -9.81
N GLY A 217 5.85 26.44 -9.15
CA GLY A 217 4.56 26.23 -9.83
C GLY A 217 4.39 24.91 -10.61
N ARG A 218 5.21 23.88 -10.34
CA ARG A 218 5.02 22.54 -10.91
C ARG A 218 4.11 21.67 -10.04
N ALA A 219 3.57 20.59 -10.61
CA ALA A 219 2.66 19.61 -9.99
C ALA A 219 3.22 19.01 -8.68
N ALA A 220 3.11 19.77 -7.59
CA ALA A 220 3.65 19.43 -6.28
C ALA A 220 2.77 18.41 -5.55
N ASP A 221 1.46 18.41 -5.81
CA ASP A 221 0.50 17.59 -5.09
C ASP A 221 0.69 16.08 -5.36
N SER A 222 0.99 15.71 -6.62
CA SER A 222 1.29 14.31 -6.99
C SER A 222 2.63 13.84 -6.42
N LEU A 223 3.63 14.73 -6.37
CA LEU A 223 4.96 14.42 -5.84
C LEU A 223 4.93 14.20 -4.32
N ILE A 224 4.12 14.98 -3.59
CA ILE A 224 3.99 14.82 -2.14
C ILE A 224 3.25 13.53 -1.79
N SER A 225 2.16 13.22 -2.51
CA SER A 225 1.46 11.94 -2.35
C SER A 225 2.40 10.76 -2.59
N LEU A 226 3.16 10.79 -3.69
CA LEU A 226 4.15 9.75 -4.03
C LEU A 226 5.22 9.58 -2.93
N ARG A 227 5.68 10.68 -2.32
CA ARG A 227 6.68 10.62 -1.24
C ARG A 227 6.11 10.13 0.11
N LEU A 228 4.84 10.34 0.39
CA LEU A 228 4.21 9.76 1.57
C LEU A 228 3.86 8.28 1.35
N GLU A 229 3.49 7.90 0.14
CA GLU A 229 3.38 6.49 -0.29
C GLU A 229 4.72 5.76 -0.08
N ASN A 230 5.85 6.39 -0.44
CA ASN A 230 7.19 5.88 -0.12
C ASN A 230 7.41 5.61 1.38
N ASN A 231 6.95 6.49 2.27
CA ASN A 231 7.13 6.29 3.71
C ASN A 231 6.32 5.10 4.23
N ILE A 232 5.08 4.92 3.74
CA ILE A 232 4.26 3.76 4.11
C ILE A 232 4.91 2.50 3.57
N PHE A 233 5.39 2.54 2.33
CA PHE A 233 6.04 1.41 1.74
C PHE A 233 7.33 1.01 2.45
N ASP A 234 8.16 1.96 2.88
CA ASP A 234 9.34 1.69 3.72
C ASP A 234 8.95 0.98 5.02
N ILE A 235 7.85 1.38 5.65
CA ILE A 235 7.29 0.69 6.82
C ILE A 235 6.89 -0.74 6.48
N CYS A 236 6.26 -0.96 5.33
CA CYS A 236 5.88 -2.30 4.85
C CYS A 236 7.11 -3.17 4.56
N VAL A 237 8.16 -2.62 3.95
CA VAL A 237 9.43 -3.31 3.70
C VAL A 237 10.09 -3.68 5.02
N ARG A 238 10.16 -2.74 5.97
CA ARG A 238 10.70 -3.00 7.31
C ARG A 238 9.92 -4.06 8.06
N TYR A 239 8.59 -4.04 7.94
CA TYR A 239 7.73 -5.09 8.48
C TYR A 239 8.11 -6.45 7.90
N LEU A 240 8.19 -6.56 6.57
CA LEU A 240 8.53 -7.82 5.87
C LEU A 240 9.96 -8.31 6.15
N LEU A 241 10.85 -7.40 6.54
CA LEU A 241 12.24 -7.71 6.92
C LEU A 241 12.41 -8.17 8.37
N LEU A 242 11.34 -8.17 9.19
CA LEU A 242 11.41 -8.71 10.55
C LEU A 242 11.84 -10.20 10.54
N ASP A 243 12.58 -10.58 11.58
CA ASP A 243 13.22 -11.89 11.70
C ASP A 243 12.20 -13.03 11.75
N GLU A 244 11.07 -12.84 12.42
CA GLU A 244 10.00 -13.84 12.49
C GLU A 244 9.48 -14.23 11.10
N ILE A 245 9.44 -13.30 10.14
CA ILE A 245 8.98 -13.56 8.77
C ILE A 245 9.94 -14.45 8.00
N ASN A 246 11.22 -14.44 8.38
CA ASN A 246 12.21 -15.33 7.80
C ASN A 246 12.46 -16.61 8.61
N ASN A 247 12.05 -16.66 9.88
CA ASN A 247 12.33 -17.79 10.76
C ASN A 247 11.11 -18.69 10.99
N LEU A 248 9.89 -18.17 10.79
CA LEU A 248 8.64 -18.91 11.01
C LEU A 248 7.89 -19.10 9.68
N PRO A 249 7.41 -20.32 9.37
CA PRO A 249 6.53 -20.52 8.24
C PRO A 249 5.15 -19.90 8.50
N LEU A 250 4.54 -19.37 7.45
CA LEU A 250 3.22 -18.74 7.49
C LEU A 250 2.17 -19.69 8.07
N PHE A 251 2.25 -20.97 7.71
CA PHE A 251 1.36 -22.02 8.20
C PHE A 251 2.02 -22.87 9.27
N SER A 252 1.23 -23.27 10.25
CA SER A 252 1.58 -24.38 11.14
C SER A 252 1.48 -25.71 10.41
N GLU A 253 2.20 -26.74 10.88
CA GLU A 253 2.08 -28.10 10.32
C GLU A 253 0.63 -28.59 10.41
N GLU A 254 -0.10 -28.20 11.45
CA GLU A 254 -1.52 -28.52 11.62
C GLU A 254 -2.40 -27.83 10.57
N GLN A 255 -2.11 -26.59 10.18
CA GLN A 255 -2.85 -25.88 9.13
C GLN A 255 -2.54 -26.42 7.73
N MET A 256 -1.28 -26.83 7.47
CA MET A 256 -0.95 -27.54 6.23
C MET A 256 -1.62 -28.92 6.19
N ALA A 257 -1.69 -29.63 7.32
CA ALA A 257 -2.43 -30.89 7.41
C ALA A 257 -3.95 -30.68 7.18
N ILE A 258 -4.50 -29.54 7.61
CA ILE A 258 -5.89 -29.14 7.35
C ILE A 258 -6.14 -28.78 5.86
N GLU A 259 -5.10 -28.35 5.13
CA GLU A 259 -5.14 -28.16 3.67
C GLU A 259 -5.05 -29.51 2.93
N GLU A 260 -4.19 -30.44 3.38
CA GLU A 260 -4.09 -31.80 2.84
C GLU A 260 -5.35 -32.63 3.11
N LEU A 261 -6.02 -32.39 4.23
CA LEU A 261 -7.34 -32.92 4.52
C LEU A 261 -8.36 -32.18 3.66
N THR A 262 -8.62 -32.72 2.47
CA THR A 262 -9.67 -32.28 1.55
C THR A 262 -10.96 -32.02 2.35
N GLN A 263 -11.31 -30.74 2.56
CA GLN A 263 -12.36 -30.36 3.53
C GLN A 263 -13.79 -30.65 3.05
N ASN A 264 -13.96 -31.54 2.06
CA ASN A 264 -15.24 -32.05 1.60
C ASN A 264 -15.10 -33.53 1.21
N LEU A 265 -14.59 -34.37 2.10
CA LEU A 265 -15.07 -35.76 2.13
C LEU A 265 -16.13 -35.86 3.22
N ASP A 266 -17.37 -35.53 2.86
CA ASP A 266 -18.48 -36.21 3.51
C ASP A 266 -18.37 -37.69 3.11
N LEU A 267 -17.74 -38.50 3.96
CA LEU A 267 -17.49 -39.93 3.77
C LEU A 267 -18.77 -40.78 3.56
N PHE A 268 -19.94 -40.12 3.51
CA PHE A 268 -21.27 -40.73 3.40
C PHE A 268 -22.14 -40.17 2.26
N THR A 269 -21.64 -39.26 1.41
CA THR A 269 -22.35 -38.81 0.20
C THR A 269 -21.48 -38.97 -1.04
N ASP A 270 -22.00 -39.67 -2.06
CA ASP A 270 -21.39 -39.87 -3.39
C ASP A 270 -21.48 -38.60 -4.27
N ASP A 271 -21.59 -37.41 -3.69
CA ASP A 271 -21.49 -36.16 -4.44
C ASP A 271 -20.02 -35.71 -4.42
N ASP A 272 -19.31 -36.03 -5.50
CA ASP A 272 -17.93 -35.64 -5.85
C ASP A 272 -17.75 -34.11 -6.03
N ASP A 273 -18.50 -33.28 -5.29
CA ASP A 273 -18.43 -31.82 -5.35
C ASP A 273 -17.63 -31.26 -4.15
N ALA A 274 -16.47 -31.85 -3.88
CA ALA A 274 -15.42 -31.07 -3.25
C ALA A 274 -15.05 -29.96 -4.24
N ALA A 275 -15.53 -28.74 -4.00
CA ALA A 275 -15.39 -27.60 -4.91
C ALA A 275 -13.92 -27.16 -5.10
N ALA A 276 -13.15 -27.99 -5.80
CA ALA A 276 -11.97 -27.56 -6.52
C ALA A 276 -12.40 -26.39 -7.40
N TYR A 277 -11.58 -25.34 -7.42
CA TYR A 277 -11.84 -24.19 -8.26
C TYR A 277 -12.00 -24.65 -9.72
N THR A 278 -13.22 -24.53 -10.25
CA THR A 278 -13.50 -24.70 -11.67
C THR A 278 -13.47 -23.32 -12.32
N THR A 279 -12.93 -23.22 -13.53
CA THR A 279 -12.85 -22.00 -14.36
C THR A 279 -14.19 -21.30 -14.61
N ASP A 280 -15.27 -21.91 -14.15
CA ASP A 280 -16.66 -21.57 -14.42
C ASP A 280 -17.30 -20.83 -13.22
N CYS A 281 -16.61 -20.81 -12.06
CA CYS A 281 -16.98 -20.10 -10.85
C CYS A 281 -16.39 -18.67 -10.81
N SER A 282 -17.21 -17.66 -10.47
CA SER A 282 -16.67 -16.34 -10.15
C SER A 282 -15.93 -16.38 -8.81
N TRP A 283 -14.73 -15.77 -8.78
CA TRP A 283 -13.84 -15.66 -7.62
C TRP A 283 -14.57 -15.38 -6.29
N GLU A 284 -15.47 -14.40 -6.31
CA GLU A 284 -16.25 -13.95 -5.15
C GLU A 284 -17.19 -15.04 -4.58
N ASN A 285 -17.64 -16.00 -5.40
CA ASN A 285 -18.56 -17.06 -4.98
C ASN A 285 -17.82 -18.26 -4.36
N TRP A 286 -16.59 -18.54 -4.79
CA TRP A 286 -15.77 -19.62 -4.21
C TRP A 286 -15.25 -19.24 -2.81
N GLU A 287 -14.95 -17.95 -2.61
CA GLU A 287 -14.34 -17.42 -1.38
C GLU A 287 -15.32 -17.28 -0.20
N GLU A 288 -16.64 -17.28 -0.44
CA GLU A 288 -17.65 -16.99 0.61
C GLU A 288 -17.73 -18.10 1.68
N GLY A 289 -17.35 -19.34 1.33
CA GLY A 289 -17.42 -20.52 2.22
C GLY A 289 -16.10 -20.97 2.85
N MET A 290 -14.97 -20.33 2.54
CA MET A 290 -13.65 -20.85 2.90
C MET A 290 -13.17 -20.46 4.31
N ILE A 291 -12.40 -21.35 4.94
CA ILE A 291 -11.75 -21.11 6.25
C ILE A 291 -10.64 -20.06 6.08
N ARG A 292 -10.65 -19.05 6.95
CA ARG A 292 -9.65 -17.97 7.00
C ARG A 292 -8.69 -18.15 8.18
N TYR A 293 -7.41 -17.79 8.00
CA TYR A 293 -6.42 -17.70 9.07
C TYR A 293 -6.10 -16.23 9.40
N ASP A 294 -5.73 -15.96 10.65
CA ASP A 294 -5.21 -14.64 11.08
C ASP A 294 -3.67 -14.73 11.14
N PRO A 295 -2.92 -14.01 10.29
CA PRO A 295 -1.45 -13.97 10.37
C PRO A 295 -0.94 -13.59 11.77
N ALA A 296 -1.72 -12.84 12.56
CA ALA A 296 -1.35 -12.44 13.92
C ALA A 296 -1.25 -13.63 14.89
N ASP A 297 -1.98 -14.72 14.65
CA ASP A 297 -1.88 -15.95 15.45
C ASP A 297 -0.52 -16.65 15.28
N ARG A 298 0.24 -16.27 14.24
CA ARG A 298 1.57 -16.79 13.92
C ARG A 298 2.70 -15.80 14.24
N GLY A 299 2.34 -14.66 14.85
CA GLY A 299 3.28 -13.58 15.16
C GLY A 299 3.48 -12.58 14.02
N PHE A 300 2.74 -12.69 12.91
CA PHE A 300 2.78 -11.72 11.81
C PHE A 300 1.75 -10.63 12.07
N GLY A 301 2.19 -9.40 12.37
CA GLY A 301 1.31 -8.23 12.53
C GLY A 301 0.37 -7.95 11.33
N GLU A 302 -0.52 -6.96 11.49
CA GLU A 302 -1.54 -6.64 10.47
C GLU A 302 -0.94 -5.82 9.30
N CYS A 303 -0.94 -6.37 8.07
CA CYS A 303 -0.18 -5.85 6.92
C CYS A 303 -0.90 -4.77 6.08
N VAL A 304 -0.11 -3.92 5.40
CA VAL A 304 -0.53 -2.86 4.47
C VAL A 304 0.29 -3.00 3.17
N THR A 305 -0.35 -2.82 2.01
CA THR A 305 0.30 -2.83 0.69
C THR A 305 0.23 -1.44 0.04
N ALA A 306 1.35 -0.92 -0.47
CA ALA A 306 1.41 0.17 -1.46
C ALA A 306 2.85 0.32 -1.99
N GLU A 307 3.05 0.54 -3.29
CA GLU A 307 4.33 0.91 -3.97
C GLU A 307 4.88 2.24 -3.44
N PRO A 308 6.22 2.55 -3.45
CA PRO A 308 7.16 2.50 -4.61
C PRO A 308 8.62 2.03 -4.34
N LEU A 309 9.39 1.81 -5.41
CA LEU A 309 10.79 1.31 -5.49
C LEU A 309 11.63 1.30 -4.18
N PRO A 310 11.85 0.12 -3.57
CA PRO A 310 12.70 -0.04 -2.39
C PRO A 310 14.20 0.10 -2.69
N ASP A 311 14.98 0.21 -1.62
CA ASP A 311 16.41 -0.13 -1.69
C ASP A 311 16.58 -1.53 -2.26
N LEU A 312 17.41 -1.65 -3.31
CA LEU A 312 17.64 -2.89 -4.05
C LEU A 312 18.06 -4.03 -3.11
N ARG A 313 18.89 -3.72 -2.11
CA ARG A 313 19.33 -4.70 -1.10
C ARG A 313 18.19 -5.24 -0.25
N ASN A 314 17.19 -4.42 0.04
CA ASN A 314 16.01 -4.89 0.75
C ASN A 314 15.20 -5.83 -0.14
N ILE A 315 15.12 -5.58 -1.45
CA ILE A 315 14.43 -6.47 -2.40
C ILE A 315 15.13 -7.81 -2.52
N GLU A 316 16.45 -7.78 -2.68
CA GLU A 316 17.28 -8.99 -2.74
C GLU A 316 17.08 -9.84 -1.47
N LYS A 317 17.10 -9.22 -0.29
CA LYS A 317 16.79 -9.90 0.98
C LYS A 317 15.34 -10.37 1.10
N LEU A 318 14.38 -9.59 0.60
CA LEU A 318 12.97 -9.94 0.66
C LEU A 318 12.67 -11.16 -0.22
N CYS A 319 13.32 -11.22 -1.38
CA CYS A 319 13.09 -12.22 -2.41
C CYS A 319 14.21 -13.26 -2.47
N GLN A 320 15.02 -13.37 -1.42
CA GLN A 320 16.18 -14.24 -1.38
C GLN A 320 15.78 -15.68 -1.73
N ALA A 321 16.52 -16.29 -2.67
CA ALA A 321 16.28 -17.66 -3.10
C ALA A 321 16.30 -18.62 -1.90
N ASN A 322 15.33 -19.53 -1.85
CA ASN A 322 15.16 -20.51 -0.77
C ASN A 322 14.97 -19.92 0.64
N SER A 323 14.62 -18.63 0.76
CA SER A 323 14.26 -18.04 2.05
C SER A 323 12.84 -18.42 2.46
N THR A 324 12.61 -18.59 3.75
CA THR A 324 11.27 -18.77 4.31
C THR A 324 10.39 -17.55 4.03
N ARG A 325 11.00 -16.36 3.94
CA ARG A 325 10.30 -15.13 3.59
C ARG A 325 9.68 -15.17 2.19
N LEU A 326 10.46 -15.57 1.17
CA LEU A 326 9.94 -15.75 -0.18
C LEU A 326 8.88 -16.84 -0.22
N HIS A 327 9.09 -17.94 0.50
CA HIS A 327 8.10 -19.01 0.63
C HIS A 327 6.78 -18.52 1.27
N ASN A 328 6.86 -17.71 2.33
CA ASN A 328 5.70 -17.10 2.99
C ASN A 328 4.96 -16.15 2.06
N TRP A 329 5.68 -15.30 1.31
CA TRP A 329 5.08 -14.38 0.35
C TRP A 329 4.36 -15.12 -0.78
N THR A 330 5.02 -16.09 -1.41
CA THR A 330 4.44 -16.91 -2.49
C THR A 330 3.23 -17.74 -2.02
N SER A 331 3.30 -18.25 -0.78
CA SER A 331 2.18 -18.95 -0.15
C SER A 331 1.00 -18.03 0.17
N GLN A 332 1.26 -16.75 0.49
CA GLN A 332 0.21 -15.75 0.68
C GLN A 332 -0.39 -15.29 -0.66
N ASP A 333 0.41 -15.15 -1.71
CA ASP A 333 -0.03 -14.74 -3.05
C ASP A 333 -1.00 -15.76 -3.67
N SER A 334 -0.72 -17.05 -3.47
CA SER A 334 -1.65 -18.14 -3.79
C SER A 334 -2.90 -18.18 -2.89
N ARG A 335 -2.93 -17.43 -1.78
CA ARG A 335 -4.03 -17.39 -0.79
C ARG A 335 -4.50 -15.96 -0.44
N PRO A 336 -5.03 -15.19 -1.40
CA PRO A 336 -5.58 -13.87 -1.13
C PRO A 336 -6.72 -13.93 -0.10
N ASP A 337 -6.82 -12.89 0.73
CA ASP A 337 -7.71 -12.79 1.91
C ASP A 337 -7.46 -13.82 3.02
N CYS A 338 -6.23 -14.37 3.10
CA CYS A 338 -5.80 -15.30 4.13
C CYS A 338 -6.70 -16.55 4.22
N ILE A 339 -7.05 -17.11 3.07
CA ILE A 339 -7.78 -18.38 2.97
C ILE A 339 -6.79 -19.55 3.15
N VAL A 340 -7.17 -20.62 3.85
CA VAL A 340 -6.27 -21.76 4.10
C VAL A 340 -5.94 -22.52 2.81
N GLN A 341 -6.92 -22.72 1.93
CA GLN A 341 -6.75 -23.42 0.66
C GLN A 341 -6.14 -22.51 -0.42
N ALA A 342 -5.04 -22.94 -1.04
CA ALA A 342 -4.44 -22.25 -2.17
C ALA A 342 -5.38 -22.18 -3.40
N ARG A 343 -5.40 -21.02 -4.06
CA ARG A 343 -6.11 -20.76 -5.32
C ARG A 343 -5.42 -21.42 -6.52
N PHE A 344 -4.10 -21.53 -6.46
CA PHE A 344 -3.25 -22.16 -7.47
C PHE A 344 -1.95 -22.64 -6.81
N GLU A 345 -1.31 -23.65 -7.39
CA GLU A 345 0.01 -24.07 -6.97
C GLU A 345 1.04 -23.02 -7.37
N PHE A 346 1.84 -22.59 -6.40
CA PHE A 346 2.95 -21.67 -6.64
C PHE A 346 4.18 -22.19 -5.89
N ASP A 347 5.15 -22.70 -6.64
CA ASP A 347 6.39 -23.22 -6.08
C ASP A 347 7.40 -22.08 -5.89
N GLY A 348 7.46 -21.53 -4.67
CA GLY A 348 8.39 -20.46 -4.31
C GLY A 348 9.88 -20.82 -4.45
N SER A 349 10.24 -22.11 -4.56
CA SER A 349 11.65 -22.52 -4.74
C SER A 349 12.19 -22.23 -6.15
N LEU A 350 11.29 -21.97 -7.11
CA LEU A 350 11.64 -21.64 -8.49
C LEU A 350 11.92 -20.16 -8.70
N TYR A 351 11.76 -19.34 -7.66
CA TYR A 351 11.87 -17.89 -7.73
C TYR A 351 13.06 -17.37 -6.93
N ASP A 352 13.57 -16.24 -7.38
CA ASP A 352 14.66 -15.49 -6.78
C ASP A 352 14.44 -13.99 -7.04
N PRO A 353 15.30 -13.08 -6.55
CA PRO A 353 15.05 -11.65 -6.68
C PRO A 353 14.91 -11.18 -8.12
N LEU A 354 15.72 -11.72 -9.05
CA LEU A 354 15.64 -11.34 -10.46
C LEU A 354 14.35 -11.85 -11.11
N SER A 355 13.91 -13.06 -10.78
CA SER A 355 12.67 -13.64 -11.29
C SER A 355 11.44 -12.87 -10.80
N ILE A 356 11.42 -12.50 -9.51
CA ILE A 356 10.34 -11.68 -8.93
C ILE A 356 10.32 -10.27 -9.53
N ALA A 357 11.48 -9.60 -9.62
CA ALA A 357 11.55 -8.27 -10.24
C ALA A 357 11.14 -8.32 -11.73
N SER A 358 11.49 -9.40 -12.43
CA SER A 358 11.13 -9.62 -13.82
C SER A 358 9.63 -9.82 -14.03
N LEU A 359 8.90 -10.42 -13.09
CA LEU A 359 7.45 -10.64 -13.21
C LEU A 359 6.62 -9.49 -12.62
N TYR A 360 6.94 -9.06 -11.40
CA TYR A 360 6.11 -8.17 -10.59
C TYR A 360 6.72 -6.78 -10.40
N GLY A 361 8.02 -6.62 -10.64
CA GLY A 361 8.71 -5.33 -10.50
C GLY A 361 8.37 -4.34 -11.63
N SER A 362 8.72 -3.07 -11.45
CA SER A 362 8.66 -2.08 -12.53
C SER A 362 9.85 -2.24 -13.49
N GLU A 363 9.77 -1.65 -14.69
CA GLU A 363 10.91 -1.67 -15.62
C GLU A 363 12.13 -0.95 -15.04
N GLU A 364 11.92 0.12 -14.27
CA GLU A 364 13.00 0.84 -13.59
C GLU A 364 13.68 -0.03 -12.53
N LEU A 365 12.90 -0.80 -11.76
CA LEU A 365 13.46 -1.75 -10.79
C LEU A 365 14.33 -2.79 -11.49
N LEU A 366 13.78 -3.41 -12.54
CA LEU A 366 14.45 -4.44 -13.29
C LEU A 366 15.75 -3.90 -13.90
N PHE A 367 15.71 -2.71 -14.50
CA PHE A 367 16.89 -2.06 -15.04
C PHE A 367 17.95 -1.79 -13.96
N GLU A 368 17.55 -1.25 -12.81
CA GLU A 368 18.47 -0.99 -11.70
C GLU A 368 19.10 -2.28 -11.15
N MET A 369 18.30 -3.35 -11.04
CA MET A 369 18.77 -4.66 -10.62
C MET A 369 19.79 -5.23 -11.60
N LEU A 370 19.54 -5.12 -12.92
CA LEU A 370 20.46 -5.59 -13.96
C LEU A 370 21.81 -4.86 -13.99
N GLU A 371 21.86 -3.62 -13.50
CA GLU A 371 23.08 -2.81 -13.46
C GLU A 371 23.88 -2.97 -12.15
N LYS A 372 23.20 -3.18 -11.02
CA LYS A 372 23.81 -3.06 -9.69
C LYS A 372 23.92 -4.37 -8.91
N SER A 373 23.15 -5.41 -9.24
CA SER A 373 23.08 -6.64 -8.45
C SER A 373 24.23 -7.58 -8.74
N GLU A 374 24.60 -8.39 -7.74
CA GLU A 374 25.63 -9.43 -7.86
C GLU A 374 24.97 -10.81 -8.03
N PHE A 375 24.63 -11.17 -9.28
CA PHE A 375 23.91 -12.42 -9.60
C PHE A 375 24.61 -13.74 -9.26
N GLU A 376 25.88 -13.68 -8.85
CA GLU A 376 26.65 -14.83 -8.38
C GLU A 376 26.63 -14.97 -6.84
N SER A 377 25.91 -14.08 -6.14
CA SER A 377 25.70 -14.19 -4.70
C SER A 377 24.79 -15.36 -4.34
N ASP A 378 24.80 -15.74 -3.07
CA ASP A 378 23.92 -16.76 -2.50
C ASP A 378 22.45 -16.32 -2.39
N GLU A 379 22.15 -15.05 -2.73
CA GLU A 379 20.78 -14.53 -2.73
C GLU A 379 19.99 -14.95 -3.98
N PHE A 380 20.67 -15.37 -5.04
CA PHE A 380 20.08 -15.74 -6.33
C PHE A 380 20.13 -17.25 -6.59
N LEU A 381 19.26 -17.74 -7.47
CA LEU A 381 19.32 -19.12 -7.91
C LEU A 381 20.48 -19.35 -8.89
N PRO A 382 21.02 -20.59 -8.97
CA PRO A 382 21.94 -20.95 -10.02
C PRO A 382 21.30 -20.73 -11.41
N ASN A 383 21.98 -20.00 -12.29
CA ASN A 383 21.45 -19.57 -13.59
C ASN A 383 20.20 -18.66 -13.50
N THR A 384 20.12 -17.80 -12.48
CA THR A 384 19.05 -16.80 -12.27
C THR A 384 18.55 -16.13 -13.56
N ALA A 385 19.46 -15.74 -14.46
CA ALA A 385 19.08 -15.11 -15.73
C ALA A 385 18.22 -16.01 -16.64
N LEU A 386 18.51 -17.32 -16.72
CA LEU A 386 17.71 -18.27 -17.49
C LEU A 386 16.39 -18.59 -16.79
N VAL A 387 16.39 -18.65 -15.46
CA VAL A 387 15.17 -18.84 -14.65
C VAL A 387 14.22 -17.67 -14.87
N ALA A 388 14.70 -16.43 -14.78
CA ALA A 388 13.89 -15.24 -15.04
C ALA A 388 13.31 -15.21 -16.47
N VAL A 389 14.06 -15.70 -17.46
CA VAL A 389 13.57 -15.84 -18.85
C VAL A 389 12.44 -16.86 -18.94
N ASP A 390 12.60 -18.04 -18.32
CA ASP A 390 11.57 -19.07 -18.28
C ASP A 390 10.29 -18.55 -17.62
N GLN A 391 10.42 -17.83 -16.50
CA GLN A 391 9.29 -17.22 -15.80
C GLN A 391 8.57 -16.17 -16.65
N ILE A 392 9.30 -15.26 -17.33
CA ILE A 392 8.68 -14.27 -18.23
C ILE A 392 7.94 -14.96 -19.37
N LEU A 393 8.51 -16.02 -19.95
CA LEU A 393 7.88 -16.74 -21.07
C LEU A 393 6.59 -17.44 -20.64
N GLN A 394 6.54 -17.96 -19.42
CA GLN A 394 5.35 -18.64 -18.90
C GLN A 394 4.26 -17.65 -18.44
N TRP A 395 4.65 -16.59 -17.70
CA TRP A 395 3.69 -15.79 -16.92
C TRP A 395 3.81 -14.27 -17.10
N GLY A 396 4.86 -13.77 -17.75
CA GLY A 396 5.23 -12.35 -17.75
C GLY A 396 5.02 -11.60 -19.08
N ASP A 397 5.49 -10.36 -19.10
CA ASP A 397 5.53 -9.53 -20.31
C ASP A 397 6.81 -9.81 -21.13
N LEU A 398 6.61 -10.30 -22.36
CA LEU A 398 7.70 -10.63 -23.29
C LEU A 398 8.60 -9.44 -23.64
N CYS A 399 8.15 -8.19 -23.45
CA CYS A 399 9.00 -7.01 -23.65
C CYS A 399 10.24 -7.03 -22.75
N ARG A 400 10.12 -7.59 -21.54
CA ARG A 400 11.19 -7.65 -20.54
C ARG A 400 12.33 -8.60 -20.92
N LEU A 401 12.07 -9.56 -21.83
CA LEU A 401 13.13 -10.44 -22.36
C LEU A 401 14.25 -9.65 -23.03
N ARG A 402 13.89 -8.56 -23.72
CA ARG A 402 14.88 -7.67 -24.34
C ARG A 402 15.79 -7.03 -23.29
N MET A 403 15.23 -6.59 -22.16
CA MET A 403 16.00 -6.00 -21.06
C MET A 403 16.98 -7.01 -20.47
N LEU A 404 16.52 -8.24 -20.17
CA LEU A 404 17.39 -9.30 -19.66
C LEU A 404 18.51 -9.66 -20.65
N PHE A 405 18.18 -9.78 -21.94
CA PHE A 405 19.12 -10.22 -22.96
C PHE A 405 20.26 -9.21 -23.23
N PHE A 406 19.95 -7.91 -23.13
CA PHE A 406 20.92 -6.82 -23.28
C PHE A 406 21.49 -6.29 -21.96
N GLY A 407 21.05 -6.83 -20.82
CA GLY A 407 21.58 -6.45 -19.51
C GLY A 407 23.08 -6.73 -19.38
N ARG A 408 23.78 -5.87 -18.64
CA ARG A 408 25.25 -5.87 -18.55
C ARG A 408 25.82 -7.19 -18.04
N GLU A 409 25.27 -7.70 -16.94
CA GLU A 409 25.71 -8.96 -16.34
C GLU A 409 24.94 -10.16 -16.92
N THR A 410 23.61 -10.08 -17.04
CA THR A 410 22.77 -11.16 -17.57
C THR A 410 23.04 -11.49 -19.05
N GLY A 411 23.41 -10.49 -19.86
CA GLY A 411 23.70 -10.69 -21.28
C GLY A 411 24.83 -11.68 -21.54
N ARG A 412 25.81 -11.78 -20.63
CA ARG A 412 26.89 -12.79 -20.73
C ARG A 412 26.34 -14.22 -20.63
N TYR A 413 25.29 -14.42 -19.85
CA TYR A 413 24.66 -15.72 -19.61
C TYR A 413 23.52 -16.02 -20.59
N LEU A 414 22.92 -14.99 -21.20
CA LEU A 414 21.76 -15.13 -22.08
C LEU A 414 22.08 -15.05 -23.57
N GLN A 415 23.19 -14.41 -23.97
CA GLN A 415 23.64 -14.37 -25.37
C GLN A 415 24.24 -15.71 -25.79
N ASN A 416 23.39 -16.73 -25.88
CA ASN A 416 23.72 -18.06 -26.40
C ASN A 416 22.48 -18.74 -27.00
N LEU A 417 22.68 -19.91 -27.60
CA LEU A 417 21.60 -20.67 -28.26
C LEU A 417 20.56 -21.24 -27.28
N LYS A 418 20.89 -21.43 -25.99
CA LYS A 418 19.93 -21.98 -25.01
C LYS A 418 18.77 -21.01 -24.77
N PHE A 419 19.04 -19.70 -24.75
CA PHE A 419 18.01 -18.67 -24.65
C PHE A 419 16.97 -18.79 -25.78
N PHE A 420 17.41 -18.82 -27.03
CA PHE A 420 16.49 -18.95 -28.17
C PHE A 420 15.80 -20.31 -28.23
N ARG A 421 16.48 -21.37 -27.77
CA ARG A 421 15.86 -22.69 -27.65
C ARG A 421 14.69 -22.67 -26.67
N LEU A 422 14.83 -22.04 -25.50
CA LEU A 422 13.74 -21.88 -24.52
C LEU A 422 12.52 -21.16 -25.14
N ILE A 423 12.77 -20.07 -25.89
CA ILE A 423 11.70 -19.34 -26.61
C ILE A 423 10.99 -20.25 -27.61
N ILE A 424 11.73 -21.00 -28.42
CA ILE A 424 11.17 -21.91 -29.44
C ILE A 424 10.39 -23.06 -28.78
N ASP A 425 10.94 -23.66 -27.73
CA ASP A 425 10.31 -24.77 -27.02
C ASP A 425 8.98 -24.30 -26.40
N LEU A 426 8.96 -23.19 -25.66
CA LEU A 426 7.73 -22.65 -25.06
C LEU A 426 6.73 -22.14 -26.10
N TRP A 427 7.19 -21.53 -27.20
CA TRP A 427 6.31 -21.15 -28.31
C TRP A 427 5.60 -22.36 -28.91
N ARG A 428 6.32 -23.48 -29.12
CA ARG A 428 5.77 -24.73 -29.68
C ARG A 428 4.69 -25.35 -28.81
N PHE A 429 4.85 -25.28 -27.48
CA PHE A 429 3.91 -25.83 -26.51
C PHE A 429 2.88 -24.82 -26.00
N SER A 430 2.98 -23.55 -26.41
CA SER A 430 2.02 -22.53 -26.02
C SER A 430 0.62 -22.89 -26.52
N ASN A 431 -0.31 -23.07 -25.57
CA ASN A 431 -1.69 -23.38 -25.89
C ASN A 431 -2.31 -22.16 -26.59
N ARG A 432 -2.98 -22.35 -27.74
CA ARG A 432 -3.48 -21.27 -28.63
C ARG A 432 -4.40 -20.21 -27.98
N ASN A 433 -4.78 -20.43 -26.71
CA ASN A 433 -5.72 -19.60 -25.96
C ASN A 433 -5.07 -18.41 -25.23
N TYR A 434 -3.75 -18.41 -25.02
CA TYR A 434 -3.02 -17.24 -24.49
C TYR A 434 -2.30 -16.53 -25.64
N ARG A 435 -2.87 -15.43 -26.16
CA ARG A 435 -2.25 -14.61 -27.21
C ARG A 435 -1.09 -13.78 -26.63
N GLN A 436 0.03 -14.42 -26.31
CA GLN A 436 1.28 -13.72 -26.08
C GLN A 436 1.82 -13.18 -27.42
N ASN A 437 2.36 -11.95 -27.41
CA ASN A 437 2.92 -11.33 -28.61
C ASN A 437 4.34 -11.84 -28.89
N TRP A 438 4.44 -13.07 -29.39
CA TRP A 438 5.70 -13.75 -29.66
C TRP A 438 6.63 -13.01 -30.64
N ASP A 439 6.08 -12.12 -31.48
CA ASP A 439 6.88 -11.27 -32.37
C ASP A 439 7.91 -10.42 -31.59
N ILE A 440 7.58 -10.04 -30.35
CA ILE A 440 8.47 -9.28 -29.47
C ILE A 440 9.67 -10.15 -29.03
N ALA A 441 9.41 -11.39 -28.62
CA ALA A 441 10.45 -12.32 -28.18
C ALA A 441 11.39 -12.71 -29.34
N PHE A 442 10.84 -13.03 -30.52
CA PHE A 442 11.64 -13.32 -31.71
C PHE A 442 12.31 -12.06 -32.30
N GLY A 443 11.74 -10.89 -32.06
CA GLY A 443 12.27 -9.59 -32.49
C GLY A 443 13.68 -9.31 -31.98
N ILE A 444 14.11 -9.91 -30.86
CA ILE A 444 15.46 -9.79 -30.30
C ILE A 444 16.53 -10.23 -31.32
N ILE A 445 16.23 -11.17 -32.22
CA ILE A 445 17.13 -11.64 -33.28
C ILE A 445 17.55 -10.48 -34.21
N ASN A 446 16.64 -9.53 -34.46
CA ASN A 446 16.90 -8.38 -35.34
C ASN A 446 17.91 -7.41 -34.74
N ASP A 447 18.07 -7.42 -33.42
CA ASP A 447 18.97 -6.52 -32.69
C ASP A 447 20.40 -7.10 -32.52
N ILE A 448 20.67 -8.33 -33.01
CA ILE A 448 21.97 -9.02 -32.84
C ILE A 448 22.63 -9.56 -34.13
N PRO A 449 22.60 -8.86 -35.28
CA PRO A 449 23.16 -9.37 -36.53
C PRO A 449 24.65 -9.73 -36.41
N ASP A 450 25.42 -8.93 -35.67
CA ASP A 450 26.85 -9.17 -35.47
C ASP A 450 27.14 -10.47 -34.71
N ILE A 451 26.31 -10.81 -33.71
CA ILE A 451 26.47 -12.04 -32.93
C ILE A 451 26.08 -13.25 -33.80
N LEU A 452 25.00 -13.15 -34.56
CA LEU A 452 24.53 -14.22 -35.46
C LEU A 452 25.59 -14.59 -36.49
N ILE A 453 26.27 -13.59 -37.07
CA ILE A 453 27.35 -13.77 -38.04
C ILE A 453 28.58 -14.35 -37.34
N ARG A 454 29.07 -13.69 -36.28
CA ARG A 454 30.31 -14.08 -35.58
C ARG A 454 30.26 -15.48 -34.97
N LYS A 455 29.08 -15.92 -34.51
CA LYS A 455 28.89 -17.22 -33.85
C LYS A 455 28.20 -18.27 -34.73
N GLU A 456 27.91 -17.92 -35.99
CA GLU A 456 27.24 -18.79 -36.98
C GLU A 456 25.93 -19.38 -36.45
N TRP A 457 25.13 -18.58 -35.74
CA TRP A 457 23.89 -19.05 -35.12
C TRP A 457 22.73 -19.20 -36.10
N GLY A 458 22.73 -18.47 -37.21
CA GLY A 458 21.59 -18.43 -38.15
C GLY A 458 21.11 -19.82 -38.59
N ASN A 459 22.03 -20.66 -39.09
CA ASN A 459 21.67 -22.03 -39.50
C ASN A 459 21.20 -22.89 -38.32
N LYS A 460 21.80 -22.74 -37.14
CA LYS A 460 21.45 -23.53 -35.95
C LYS A 460 20.06 -23.17 -35.43
N LEU A 461 19.71 -21.88 -35.41
CA LEU A 461 18.39 -21.42 -35.02
C LEU A 461 17.30 -21.88 -35.99
N LEU A 462 17.57 -21.83 -37.31
CA LEU A 462 16.65 -22.36 -38.32
C LEU A 462 16.46 -23.87 -38.17
N CYS A 463 17.53 -24.64 -37.90
CA CYS A 463 17.41 -26.07 -37.63
C CYS A 463 16.61 -26.36 -36.36
N LEU A 464 16.81 -25.58 -35.28
CA LEU A 464 16.06 -25.72 -34.03
C LEU A 464 14.57 -25.38 -34.21
N ALA A 465 14.24 -24.37 -35.03
CA ALA A 465 12.85 -24.02 -35.31
C ALA A 465 12.14 -25.03 -36.22
N ALA A 466 12.89 -25.78 -37.04
CA ALA A 466 12.36 -26.77 -37.96
C ALA A 466 12.17 -28.17 -37.35
N SER A 467 12.80 -28.45 -36.20
CA SER A 467 12.70 -29.70 -35.42
C SER A 467 11.59 -29.65 -34.38
#